data_AF-A0A936HYB6-F1
#
_entry.id   AF-A0A936HYB6-F1
#
_cell.length_a   1.000
_cell.length_b   1.000
_cell.length_c   1.000
_cell.angle_alpha   90.00
_cell.angle_beta   90.00
_cell.angle_gamma   90.00
#
_symmetry.space_group_name_H-M   'P 1'
#
loop_
_entity.id
_entity.type
_entity.pdbx_description
1 polymer ?
#
loop_
_entity_poly.entity_id
_entity_poly.type
_entity_poly.pdbx_seq_one_letter_code
_entity_poly.pdbx_strand_id
1 'polypeptide(L)'
;MRWLPILLLISACGPAKPDPDASGTVPPDELGPRWAVLEAQDHRNTAALCAFLQDSSATIRAAAALAFASVQDTTSRTCLIAALKDPEAGVRKNAALALAWVADSTTLILLNAAADAEVDTSVQRMMHEAGFRAELALRKHDALFLISYLESNDQDIRTRAAQQLARLPKEELITEAPGVLHAISVEKDPVVRMFLVGALKHNATQEVTKTLRTLAVDDSLPMIRVAALRALGAKQDNELLSFLLDRLGDADVGVQQTALEQIQRLPGPLDGAAIWKVAQEIPDYSIKIPMYGMAMKHGDEGTRMVCRALMKSMAEQDLGPYGNAALIRARTLDPEGNPGADVCEPVIQSKASAIMRLAAFESAFAFYGDRTTPQVEMVRRVLSPPYDEGLIAAVSERLAEMDSLPIKNMLHKTSLETIKDALHPIRDLETLQYLDQAIAKRDGKPAPEHVAPPFNHPIDRARLAALKQGQQYRITTTTGEIILAIEPDAAPGTCVAFDSLVTAGYYNGKYFHRVIPNFVAQGGCPRGDGYGGMPWTLRTEIGAEGFVEGAVGLASAGHDTESCQFFIMLAPAPHLDGKYTRFAHVASGLDVARRLRVGDVMTRVERIP
;
A
#
# COMPACT_ATOMS: atom_id res chain seq x y z
N MET A 1 43.82 48.58 -28.38
CA MET A 1 42.78 49.29 -29.17
C MET A 1 41.47 48.53 -29.00
N ARG A 2 40.46 49.20 -28.42
CA ARG A 2 39.00 48.99 -28.45
C ARG A 2 38.39 47.59 -28.72
N TRP A 3 37.76 47.04 -27.66
CA TRP A 3 36.34 46.62 -27.52
C TRP A 3 35.58 46.01 -28.72
N LEU A 4 35.02 44.80 -28.52
CA LEU A 4 33.57 44.49 -28.65
C LEU A 4 33.21 43.14 -27.96
N PRO A 5 32.07 43.03 -27.23
CA PRO A 5 31.71 41.85 -26.44
C PRO A 5 30.75 40.88 -27.19
N ILE A 6 30.89 39.58 -26.92
CA ILE A 6 29.98 38.52 -27.35
C ILE A 6 28.84 38.41 -26.33
N LEU A 7 27.61 38.71 -26.75
CA LEU A 7 26.40 38.54 -25.95
C LEU A 7 26.04 37.05 -25.86
N LEU A 8 26.03 36.54 -24.63
CA LEU A 8 25.36 35.30 -24.23
C LEU A 8 23.84 35.53 -24.18
N LEU A 9 23.10 34.81 -25.02
CA LEU A 9 21.64 34.68 -24.90
C LEU A 9 21.32 33.55 -23.93
N ILE A 10 20.88 33.93 -22.73
CA ILE A 10 20.25 33.04 -21.75
C ILE A 10 18.82 32.78 -22.23
N SER A 11 18.52 31.55 -22.67
CA SER A 11 17.15 31.11 -22.92
C SER A 11 16.49 30.79 -21.58
N ALA A 12 15.62 31.69 -21.12
CA ALA A 12 14.73 31.43 -19.99
C ALA A 12 13.62 30.44 -20.42
N CYS A 13 13.59 29.25 -19.82
CA CYS A 13 12.44 28.34 -19.90
C CYS A 13 11.27 28.95 -19.12
N GLY A 14 10.34 29.60 -19.81
CA GLY A 14 8.99 29.84 -19.31
C GLY A 14 8.12 28.57 -19.43
N PRO A 15 7.02 28.47 -18.67
CA PRO A 15 6.08 27.36 -18.80
C PRO A 15 5.51 27.33 -20.23
N ALA A 16 5.50 26.15 -20.84
CA ALA A 16 4.92 25.94 -22.16
C ALA A 16 3.45 26.37 -22.16
N LYS A 17 3.06 27.22 -23.12
CA LYS A 17 1.65 27.54 -23.37
C LYS A 17 0.93 26.26 -23.81
N PRO A 18 -0.30 26.01 -23.36
CA PRO A 18 -1.11 24.92 -23.89
C PRO A 18 -1.40 25.18 -25.36
N ASP A 19 -1.28 24.13 -26.16
CA ASP A 19 -1.56 24.10 -27.59
C ASP A 19 -3.07 24.33 -27.83
N PRO A 20 -3.48 25.37 -28.57
CA PRO A 20 -4.90 25.73 -28.68
C PRO A 20 -5.71 24.85 -29.66
N ASP A 21 -5.10 23.90 -30.37
CA ASP A 21 -5.76 23.16 -31.46
C ASP A 21 -5.94 21.64 -31.25
N ALA A 22 -5.86 21.14 -30.02
CA ALA A 22 -6.34 19.79 -29.68
C ALA A 22 -7.84 19.78 -29.33
N SER A 23 -8.69 20.41 -30.16
CA SER A 23 -10.15 20.39 -29.98
C SER A 23 -10.81 19.35 -30.87
N GLY A 24 -10.59 18.08 -30.56
CA GLY A 24 -11.54 17.03 -30.94
C GLY A 24 -12.80 17.20 -30.11
N THR A 25 -13.78 17.95 -30.60
CA THR A 25 -15.06 18.12 -29.91
C THR A 25 -15.83 16.81 -29.92
N VAL A 26 -15.74 16.05 -28.81
CA VAL A 26 -16.67 14.97 -28.49
C VAL A 26 -18.03 15.60 -28.18
N PRO A 27 -19.16 15.11 -28.74
CA PRO A 27 -20.47 15.67 -28.45
C PRO A 27 -20.81 15.58 -26.95
N PRO A 28 -21.44 16.60 -26.34
CA PRO A 28 -21.69 16.62 -24.88
C PRO A 28 -22.66 15.57 -24.33
N ASP A 29 -23.18 14.64 -25.12
CA ASP A 29 -24.38 13.85 -24.77
C ASP A 29 -24.15 12.34 -24.57
N GLU A 30 -22.92 11.82 -24.71
CA GLU A 30 -22.68 10.36 -24.53
C GLU A 30 -22.81 9.90 -23.07
N LEU A 31 -22.51 10.76 -22.08
CA LEU A 31 -22.68 10.44 -20.66
C LEU A 31 -24.14 10.55 -20.19
N GLY A 32 -24.97 11.31 -20.91
CA GLY A 32 -26.42 11.39 -20.72
C GLY A 32 -26.87 11.51 -19.25
N PRO A 33 -27.97 10.84 -18.85
CA PRO A 33 -28.49 10.86 -17.48
C PRO A 33 -27.59 10.18 -16.44
N ARG A 34 -26.59 9.37 -16.86
CA ARG A 34 -25.63 8.75 -15.92
C ARG A 34 -24.71 9.78 -15.27
N TRP A 35 -24.47 10.92 -15.93
CA TRP A 35 -23.68 12.01 -15.35
C TRP A 35 -24.25 12.51 -14.02
N ALA A 36 -25.58 12.64 -13.91
CA ALA A 36 -26.22 13.10 -12.68
C ALA A 36 -26.04 12.10 -11.51
N VAL A 37 -25.95 10.80 -11.81
CA VAL A 37 -25.63 9.77 -10.80
C VAL A 37 -24.18 9.91 -10.34
N LEU A 38 -23.24 10.15 -11.26
CA LEU A 38 -21.83 10.38 -10.93
C LEU A 38 -21.65 11.66 -10.08
N GLU A 39 -22.33 12.75 -10.43
CA GLU A 39 -22.33 13.98 -9.62
C GLU A 39 -22.86 13.71 -8.21
N ALA A 40 -23.95 12.95 -8.09
CA ALA A 40 -24.50 12.57 -6.79
C ALA A 40 -23.54 11.67 -5.99
N GLN A 41 -22.81 10.76 -6.66
CA GLN A 41 -21.78 9.93 -6.04
C GLN A 41 -20.65 10.79 -5.46
N ASP A 42 -20.05 11.69 -6.25
CA ASP A 42 -18.89 12.50 -5.83
C ASP A 42 -19.22 13.48 -4.69
N HIS A 43 -20.45 13.99 -4.69
CA HIS A 43 -20.98 14.83 -3.62
C HIS A 43 -21.50 14.04 -2.41
N ARG A 44 -21.39 12.69 -2.43
CA ARG A 44 -21.89 11.78 -1.37
C ARG A 44 -23.38 12.03 -1.06
N ASN A 45 -24.18 12.30 -2.10
CA ASN A 45 -25.58 12.69 -1.98
C ASN A 45 -26.52 11.48 -1.96
N THR A 46 -26.68 10.88 -0.79
CA THR A 46 -27.53 9.71 -0.55
C THR A 46 -28.99 9.94 -0.95
N ALA A 47 -29.54 11.12 -0.70
CA ALA A 47 -30.93 11.43 -1.03
C ALA A 47 -31.19 11.39 -2.54
N ALA A 48 -30.30 11.99 -3.33
CA ALA A 48 -30.37 11.94 -4.79
C ALA A 48 -30.19 10.51 -5.32
N LEU A 49 -29.23 9.75 -4.78
CA LEU A 49 -29.01 8.36 -5.19
C LEU A 49 -30.20 7.44 -4.87
N CYS A 50 -30.83 7.58 -3.70
CA CYS A 50 -32.06 6.83 -3.40
C CYS A 50 -33.21 7.23 -4.34
N ALA A 51 -33.27 8.48 -4.82
CA ALA A 51 -34.26 8.88 -5.83
C ALA A 51 -33.97 8.24 -7.20
N PHE A 52 -32.70 8.16 -7.61
CA PHE A 52 -32.31 7.48 -8.86
C PHE A 52 -32.57 5.97 -8.83
N LEU A 53 -32.61 5.33 -7.66
CA LEU A 53 -33.08 3.94 -7.52
C LEU A 53 -34.56 3.75 -7.87
N GLN A 54 -35.34 4.82 -8.04
CA GLN A 54 -36.74 4.76 -8.47
C GLN A 54 -36.92 5.19 -9.94
N ASP A 55 -35.81 5.38 -10.67
CA ASP A 55 -35.87 5.82 -12.08
C ASP A 55 -36.49 4.75 -12.98
N SER A 56 -37.21 5.20 -14.01
CA SER A 56 -37.77 4.32 -15.05
C SER A 56 -36.71 3.49 -15.78
N SER A 57 -35.48 4.01 -15.90
CA SER A 57 -34.36 3.36 -16.57
C SER A 57 -33.62 2.41 -15.63
N ALA A 58 -33.65 1.13 -15.98
CA ALA A 58 -32.86 0.07 -15.34
C ALA A 58 -31.38 0.43 -15.20
N THR A 59 -30.85 1.11 -16.22
CA THR A 59 -29.45 1.53 -16.27
C THR A 59 -29.14 2.58 -15.21
N ILE A 60 -30.04 3.53 -14.98
CA ILE A 60 -29.85 4.58 -13.97
C ILE A 60 -30.01 3.99 -12.56
N ARG A 61 -30.98 3.10 -12.36
CA ARG A 61 -31.11 2.37 -11.10
C ARG A 61 -29.86 1.54 -10.78
N ALA A 62 -29.31 0.83 -11.78
CA ALA A 62 -28.12 0.01 -11.59
C ALA A 62 -26.89 0.86 -11.27
N ALA A 63 -26.72 2.01 -11.94
CA ALA A 63 -25.65 2.96 -11.65
C ALA A 63 -25.79 3.56 -10.24
N ALA A 64 -27.00 3.94 -9.82
CA ALA A 64 -27.27 4.48 -8.49
C ALA A 64 -27.01 3.45 -7.38
N ALA A 65 -27.41 2.19 -7.61
CA ALA A 65 -27.10 1.09 -6.70
C ALA A 65 -25.60 0.88 -6.54
N LEU A 66 -24.82 0.92 -7.64
CA LEU A 66 -23.37 0.77 -7.60
C LEU A 66 -22.70 1.96 -6.89
N ALA A 67 -23.19 3.17 -7.12
CA ALA A 67 -22.64 4.38 -6.51
C ALA A 67 -22.65 4.33 -4.98
N PHE A 68 -23.58 3.61 -4.36
CA PHE A 68 -23.61 3.41 -2.91
C PHE A 68 -22.43 2.60 -2.38
N ALA A 69 -21.75 1.78 -3.20
CA ALA A 69 -20.50 1.13 -2.80
C ALA A 69 -19.38 2.14 -2.56
N SER A 70 -19.40 3.27 -3.28
CA SER A 70 -18.48 4.41 -3.11
C SER A 70 -18.92 5.37 -2.01
N VAL A 71 -20.23 5.59 -1.85
CA VAL A 71 -20.76 6.56 -0.86
C VAL A 71 -20.74 6.00 0.56
N GLN A 72 -21.07 4.72 0.73
CA GLN A 72 -21.08 3.99 2.01
C GLN A 72 -21.83 4.67 3.15
N ASP A 73 -22.81 5.51 2.84
CA ASP A 73 -23.66 6.14 3.84
C ASP A 73 -24.66 5.11 4.38
N THR A 74 -24.59 4.85 5.68
CA THR A 74 -25.49 3.93 6.39
C THR A 74 -26.97 4.28 6.28
N THR A 75 -27.34 5.54 5.96
CA THR A 75 -28.74 5.92 5.74
C THR A 75 -29.33 5.35 4.45
N SER A 76 -28.50 4.84 3.53
CA SER A 76 -28.91 4.20 2.27
C SER A 76 -29.51 2.80 2.42
N ARG A 77 -29.29 2.15 3.58
CA ARG A 77 -29.71 0.76 3.87
C ARG A 77 -31.13 0.44 3.42
N THR A 78 -32.09 1.30 3.75
CA THR A 78 -33.51 1.08 3.45
C THR A 78 -33.78 1.07 1.94
N CYS A 79 -33.21 2.01 1.18
CA CYS A 79 -33.43 2.08 -0.26
C CYS A 79 -32.68 0.96 -1.00
N LEU A 80 -31.52 0.53 -0.49
CA LEU A 80 -30.77 -0.62 -1.01
C LEU A 80 -31.50 -1.96 -0.77
N ILE A 81 -32.08 -2.18 0.42
CA ILE A 81 -32.88 -3.39 0.69
C ILE A 81 -34.10 -3.46 -0.24
N ALA A 82 -34.73 -2.32 -0.56
CA ALA A 82 -35.80 -2.29 -1.55
C ALA A 82 -35.28 -2.67 -2.96
N ALA A 83 -34.09 -2.19 -3.34
CA ALA A 83 -33.46 -2.49 -4.63
C ALA A 83 -33.05 -3.98 -4.80
N LEU A 84 -32.91 -4.75 -3.72
CA LEU A 84 -32.75 -6.21 -3.81
C LEU A 84 -33.95 -6.92 -4.46
N LYS A 85 -35.09 -6.25 -4.62
CA LYS A 85 -36.30 -6.80 -5.27
C LYS A 85 -36.52 -6.22 -6.68
N ASP A 86 -35.56 -5.48 -7.22
CA ASP A 86 -35.68 -4.89 -8.55
C ASP A 86 -35.87 -5.98 -9.62
N PRO A 87 -36.73 -5.76 -10.64
CA PRO A 87 -36.87 -6.72 -11.75
C PRO A 87 -35.53 -7.01 -12.45
N GLU A 88 -34.60 -6.06 -12.47
CA GLU A 88 -33.34 -6.18 -13.20
C GLU A 88 -32.22 -6.75 -12.35
N ALA A 89 -31.62 -7.85 -12.83
CA ALA A 89 -30.57 -8.57 -12.12
C ALA A 89 -29.34 -7.69 -11.82
N GLY A 90 -29.00 -6.75 -12.71
CA GLY A 90 -27.89 -5.82 -12.50
C GLY A 90 -28.11 -4.88 -11.31
N VAL A 91 -29.34 -4.40 -11.11
CA VAL A 91 -29.69 -3.56 -9.96
C VAL A 91 -29.57 -4.36 -8.67
N ARG A 92 -30.09 -5.60 -8.65
CA ARG A 92 -30.02 -6.48 -7.47
C ARG A 92 -28.58 -6.80 -7.07
N LYS A 93 -27.71 -7.13 -8.04
CA LYS A 93 -26.28 -7.38 -7.81
C LYS A 93 -25.57 -6.17 -7.20
N ASN A 94 -25.77 -4.99 -7.78
CA ASN A 94 -25.13 -3.76 -7.30
C ASN A 94 -25.67 -3.35 -5.92
N ALA A 95 -26.96 -3.55 -5.66
CA ALA A 95 -27.55 -3.30 -4.34
C ALA A 95 -26.98 -4.24 -3.27
N ALA A 96 -26.81 -5.53 -3.59
CA ALA A 96 -26.17 -6.50 -2.71
C ALA A 96 -24.71 -6.11 -2.41
N LEU A 97 -23.94 -5.77 -3.44
CA LEU A 97 -22.57 -5.29 -3.29
C LEU A 97 -22.49 -4.05 -2.40
N ALA A 98 -23.34 -3.04 -2.63
CA ALA A 98 -23.35 -1.83 -1.81
C ALA A 98 -23.72 -2.13 -0.34
N LEU A 99 -24.69 -3.03 -0.11
CA LEU A 99 -25.06 -3.46 1.24
C LEU A 99 -23.91 -4.16 1.98
N ALA A 100 -23.01 -4.85 1.28
CA ALA A 100 -21.85 -5.49 1.90
C ALA A 100 -21.01 -4.52 2.75
N TRP A 101 -20.98 -3.24 2.36
CA TRP A 101 -20.16 -2.21 3.00
C TRP A 101 -20.89 -1.44 4.10
N VAL A 102 -22.22 -1.34 4.01
CA VAL A 102 -23.03 -0.55 4.94
C VAL A 102 -23.88 -1.39 5.87
N ALA A 103 -23.97 -2.71 5.69
CA ALA A 103 -24.89 -3.56 6.45
C ALA A 103 -24.69 -3.45 7.97
N ASP A 104 -25.80 -3.61 8.67
CA ASP A 104 -25.91 -3.91 10.09
C ASP A 104 -26.51 -5.32 10.27
N SER A 105 -26.62 -5.80 11.51
CA SER A 105 -27.15 -7.14 11.80
C SER A 105 -28.55 -7.36 11.22
N THR A 106 -29.40 -6.33 11.15
CA THR A 106 -30.76 -6.43 10.63
C THR A 106 -30.76 -6.56 9.11
N THR A 107 -30.02 -5.69 8.42
CA THR A 107 -29.93 -5.70 6.96
C THR A 107 -29.18 -6.90 6.43
N LEU A 108 -28.22 -7.46 7.19
CA LEU A 108 -27.59 -8.74 6.86
C LEU A 108 -28.60 -9.89 6.84
N ILE A 109 -29.48 -9.98 7.85
CA ILE A 109 -30.53 -11.02 7.88
C ILE A 109 -31.43 -10.88 6.64
N LEU A 110 -31.80 -9.65 6.28
CA LEU A 110 -32.63 -9.38 5.11
C LEU A 110 -31.92 -9.70 3.78
N LEU A 111 -30.62 -9.42 3.68
CA LEU A 111 -29.80 -9.77 2.52
C LEU A 111 -29.71 -11.29 2.35
N ASN A 112 -29.46 -12.03 3.43
CA ASN A 112 -29.41 -13.49 3.38
C ASN A 112 -30.77 -14.08 2.99
N ALA A 113 -31.87 -13.57 3.56
CA ALA A 113 -33.22 -13.98 3.17
C ALA A 113 -33.54 -13.67 1.70
N ALA A 114 -33.02 -12.55 1.17
CA ALA A 114 -33.14 -12.24 -0.26
C ALA A 114 -32.31 -13.21 -1.12
N ALA A 115 -31.11 -13.58 -0.69
CA ALA A 115 -30.28 -14.57 -1.37
C ALA A 115 -30.96 -15.95 -1.44
N ASP A 116 -31.56 -16.40 -0.34
CA ASP A 116 -32.28 -17.68 -0.26
C ASP A 116 -33.51 -17.72 -1.18
N ALA A 117 -34.14 -16.55 -1.42
CA ALA A 117 -35.30 -16.42 -2.29
C ALA A 117 -34.94 -16.11 -3.76
N GLU A 118 -33.68 -15.78 -4.05
CA GLU A 118 -33.22 -15.41 -5.39
C GLU A 118 -33.15 -16.64 -6.32
N VAL A 119 -33.70 -16.48 -7.52
CA VAL A 119 -33.78 -17.55 -8.51
C VAL A 119 -32.64 -17.47 -9.53
N ASP A 120 -32.13 -16.26 -9.79
CA ASP A 120 -30.97 -16.07 -10.64
C ASP A 120 -29.70 -16.48 -9.88
N THR A 121 -29.14 -17.62 -10.26
CA THR A 121 -27.93 -18.18 -9.63
C THR A 121 -26.74 -17.22 -9.58
N SER A 122 -26.62 -16.29 -10.54
CA SER A 122 -25.55 -15.31 -10.55
C SER A 122 -25.82 -14.17 -9.57
N VAL A 123 -27.07 -13.75 -9.42
CA VAL A 123 -27.46 -12.76 -8.39
C VAL A 123 -27.36 -13.38 -6.99
N GLN A 124 -27.85 -14.62 -6.83
CA GLN A 124 -27.80 -15.35 -5.57
C GLN A 124 -26.36 -15.49 -5.05
N ARG A 125 -25.42 -15.86 -5.93
CA ARG A 125 -23.99 -15.94 -5.56
C ARG A 125 -23.46 -14.59 -5.06
N MET A 126 -23.72 -13.51 -5.79
CA MET A 126 -23.32 -12.16 -5.40
C MET A 126 -23.93 -11.75 -4.03
N MET A 127 -25.19 -12.12 -3.77
CA MET A 127 -25.82 -11.85 -2.49
C MET A 127 -25.17 -12.65 -1.34
N HIS A 128 -24.80 -13.91 -1.56
CA HIS A 128 -24.06 -14.70 -0.56
C HIS A 128 -22.65 -14.17 -0.33
N GLU A 129 -21.92 -13.78 -1.38
CA GLU A 129 -20.61 -13.13 -1.26
C GLU A 129 -20.73 -11.82 -0.44
N ALA A 130 -21.72 -10.98 -0.77
CA ALA A 130 -22.00 -9.74 -0.06
C ALA A 130 -22.38 -9.99 1.41
N GLY A 131 -23.22 -10.99 1.67
CA GLY A 131 -23.61 -11.41 3.02
C GLY A 131 -22.40 -11.86 3.83
N PHE A 132 -21.52 -12.67 3.24
CA PHE A 132 -20.28 -13.11 3.91
C PHE A 132 -19.32 -11.94 4.18
N ARG A 133 -19.20 -10.98 3.27
CA ARG A 133 -18.41 -9.76 3.49
C ARG A 133 -18.94 -8.94 4.66
N ALA A 134 -20.24 -8.69 4.71
CA ALA A 134 -20.90 -7.99 5.81
C ALA A 134 -20.73 -8.74 7.15
N GLU A 135 -20.88 -10.06 7.12
CA GLU A 135 -20.69 -10.95 8.26
C GLU A 135 -19.27 -10.82 8.86
N LEU A 136 -18.23 -10.81 8.01
CA LEU A 136 -16.84 -10.61 8.44
C LEU A 136 -16.59 -9.23 9.07
N ALA A 137 -17.33 -8.20 8.66
CA ALA A 137 -17.19 -6.84 9.17
C ALA A 137 -17.92 -6.60 10.49
N LEU A 138 -19.06 -7.26 10.71
CA LEU A 138 -19.97 -6.98 11.83
C LEU A 138 -19.54 -7.60 13.16
N ARG A 139 -18.82 -8.73 13.13
CA ARG A 139 -18.41 -9.43 14.36
C ARG A 139 -17.07 -10.11 14.21
N LYS A 140 -16.46 -10.42 15.36
CA LYS A 140 -15.27 -11.27 15.41
C LYS A 140 -15.69 -12.72 15.22
N HIS A 141 -14.84 -13.46 14.53
CA HIS A 141 -15.03 -14.87 14.19
C HIS A 141 -13.88 -15.67 14.74
N ASP A 142 -14.15 -16.87 15.22
CA ASP A 142 -13.11 -17.81 15.65
C ASP A 142 -12.54 -18.62 14.47
N ALA A 143 -11.46 -19.34 14.72
CA ALA A 143 -10.80 -20.16 13.72
C ALA A 143 -11.71 -21.27 13.15
N LEU A 144 -12.55 -21.90 13.98
CA LEU A 144 -13.44 -22.99 13.53
C LEU A 144 -14.51 -22.51 12.55
N PHE A 145 -15.10 -21.34 12.83
CA PHE A 145 -16.02 -20.69 11.91
C PHE A 145 -15.35 -20.50 10.55
N LEU A 146 -14.18 -19.87 10.51
CA LEU A 146 -13.48 -19.59 9.25
C LEU A 146 -13.05 -20.87 8.52
N ILE A 147 -12.60 -21.90 9.25
CA ILE A 147 -12.24 -23.19 8.68
C ILE A 147 -13.44 -23.86 8.01
N SER A 148 -14.65 -23.75 8.58
CA SER A 148 -15.86 -24.32 7.95
C SER A 148 -16.17 -23.73 6.57
N TYR A 149 -15.81 -22.45 6.33
CA TYR A 149 -16.00 -21.80 5.04
C TYR A 149 -14.93 -22.18 4.00
N LEU A 150 -13.87 -22.89 4.40
CA LEU A 150 -12.88 -23.43 3.45
C LEU A 150 -13.44 -24.61 2.63
N GLU A 151 -14.57 -25.19 3.03
CA GLU A 151 -15.26 -26.22 2.25
C GLU A 151 -16.24 -25.63 1.22
N SER A 152 -16.41 -24.30 1.20
CA SER A 152 -17.29 -23.62 0.24
C SER A 152 -16.85 -23.90 -1.19
N ASN A 153 -17.81 -24.11 -2.10
CA ASN A 153 -17.55 -24.18 -3.53
C ASN A 153 -17.15 -22.82 -4.13
N ASP A 154 -17.40 -21.72 -3.41
CA ASP A 154 -17.09 -20.37 -3.84
C ASP A 154 -15.66 -19.96 -3.47
N GLN A 155 -14.87 -19.58 -4.47
CA GLN A 155 -13.47 -19.20 -4.30
C GLN A 155 -13.29 -17.88 -3.54
N ASP A 156 -14.16 -16.87 -3.71
CA ASP A 156 -14.06 -15.58 -2.99
C ASP A 156 -14.29 -15.82 -1.49
N ILE A 157 -15.29 -16.63 -1.15
CA ILE A 157 -15.57 -17.04 0.23
C ILE A 157 -14.36 -17.75 0.85
N ARG A 158 -13.79 -18.77 0.18
CA ARG A 158 -12.61 -19.48 0.69
C ARG A 158 -11.41 -18.54 0.85
N THR A 159 -11.20 -17.63 -0.11
CA THR A 159 -10.09 -16.67 -0.09
C THR A 159 -10.20 -15.70 1.09
N ARG A 160 -11.39 -15.13 1.31
CA ARG A 160 -11.66 -14.23 2.44
C ARG A 160 -11.57 -14.95 3.78
N ALA A 161 -12.10 -16.17 3.87
CA ALA A 161 -12.01 -17.00 5.07
C ALA A 161 -10.54 -17.29 5.42
N ALA A 162 -9.74 -17.75 4.46
CA ALA A 162 -8.31 -18.03 4.67
C ALA A 162 -7.52 -16.75 5.00
N GLN A 163 -7.80 -15.63 4.34
CA GLN A 163 -7.15 -14.36 4.65
C GLN A 163 -7.49 -13.88 6.06
N GLN A 164 -8.76 -13.99 6.48
CA GLN A 164 -9.18 -13.61 7.82
C GLN A 164 -8.57 -14.55 8.86
N LEU A 165 -8.49 -15.85 8.57
CA LEU A 165 -7.85 -16.85 9.42
C LEU A 165 -6.39 -16.46 9.68
N ALA A 166 -5.64 -16.08 8.63
CA ALA A 166 -4.25 -15.64 8.74
C ALA A 166 -4.04 -14.34 9.56
N ARG A 167 -5.12 -13.62 9.90
CA ARG A 167 -5.13 -12.38 10.69
C ARG A 167 -5.67 -12.58 12.11
N LEU A 168 -6.10 -13.79 12.47
CA LEU A 168 -6.54 -14.08 13.84
C LEU A 168 -5.40 -13.92 14.86
N PRO A 169 -5.76 -13.68 16.14
CA PRO A 169 -4.80 -13.70 17.24
C PRO A 169 -4.02 -15.01 17.33
N LYS A 170 -2.83 -14.95 17.91
CA LYS A 170 -1.92 -16.09 18.06
C LYS A 170 -2.57 -17.26 18.79
N GLU A 171 -3.34 -16.99 19.83
CA GLU A 171 -3.95 -17.98 20.72
C GLU A 171 -4.93 -18.89 19.96
N GLU A 172 -5.70 -18.31 19.04
CA GLU A 172 -6.68 -19.03 18.22
C GLU A 172 -5.98 -19.90 17.17
N LEU A 173 -4.94 -19.35 16.51
CA LEU A 173 -4.21 -20.04 15.44
C LEU A 173 -3.40 -21.25 15.91
N ILE A 174 -2.90 -21.24 17.14
CA ILE A 174 -2.10 -22.37 17.66
C ILE A 174 -2.97 -23.63 17.80
N THR A 175 -4.20 -23.48 18.29
CA THR A 175 -5.10 -24.58 18.61
C THR A 175 -5.55 -25.33 17.35
N GLU A 176 -5.80 -24.61 16.26
CA GLU A 176 -6.36 -25.17 15.02
C GLU A 176 -5.32 -25.51 13.95
N ALA A 177 -4.03 -25.56 14.30
CA ALA A 177 -2.98 -25.89 13.33
C ALA A 177 -3.19 -27.23 12.58
N PRO A 178 -3.71 -28.31 13.18
CA PRO A 178 -4.03 -29.53 12.44
C PRO A 178 -5.09 -29.30 11.34
N GLY A 179 -6.13 -28.52 11.63
CA GLY A 179 -7.16 -28.15 10.65
C GLY A 179 -6.59 -27.32 9.50
N VAL A 180 -5.72 -26.36 9.81
CA VAL A 180 -5.03 -25.54 8.80
C VAL A 180 -4.08 -26.39 7.94
N LEU A 181 -3.30 -27.30 8.54
CA LEU A 181 -2.42 -28.22 7.81
C LEU A 181 -3.22 -29.14 6.88
N HIS A 182 -4.35 -29.66 7.35
CA HIS A 182 -5.24 -30.45 6.51
C HIS A 182 -5.77 -29.61 5.34
N ALA A 183 -6.28 -28.40 5.59
CA ALA A 183 -6.75 -27.49 4.56
C ALA A 183 -5.68 -27.18 3.50
N ILE A 184 -4.42 -26.94 3.91
CA ILE A 184 -3.29 -26.75 2.99
C ILE A 184 -3.07 -27.97 2.08
N SER A 185 -3.25 -29.19 2.60
CA SER A 185 -3.02 -30.43 1.86
C SER A 185 -4.06 -30.74 0.78
N VAL A 186 -5.29 -30.23 0.94
CA VAL A 186 -6.41 -30.49 0.03
C VAL A 186 -6.74 -29.30 -0.88
N GLU A 187 -6.33 -28.09 -0.50
CA GLU A 187 -6.61 -26.87 -1.26
C GLU A 187 -5.80 -26.83 -2.56
N LYS A 188 -6.53 -26.61 -3.66
CA LYS A 188 -6.01 -26.57 -5.03
C LYS A 188 -5.72 -25.15 -5.48
N ASP A 189 -6.47 -24.18 -4.97
CA ASP A 189 -6.27 -22.78 -5.29
C ASP A 189 -5.00 -22.23 -4.61
N PRO A 190 -4.04 -21.71 -5.39
CA PRO A 190 -2.76 -21.27 -4.83
C PRO A 190 -2.89 -20.02 -3.94
N VAL A 191 -3.89 -19.17 -4.17
CA VAL A 191 -4.12 -17.96 -3.37
C VAL A 191 -4.68 -18.35 -2.00
N VAL A 192 -5.68 -19.23 -1.97
CA VAL A 192 -6.21 -19.76 -0.71
C VAL A 192 -5.10 -20.49 0.06
N ARG A 193 -4.34 -21.37 -0.62
CA ARG A 193 -3.20 -22.08 -0.01
C ARG A 193 -2.14 -21.13 0.54
N MET A 194 -1.82 -20.03 -0.16
CA MET A 194 -0.90 -19.00 0.32
C MET A 194 -1.36 -18.38 1.64
N PHE A 195 -2.64 -18.00 1.75
CA PHE A 195 -3.18 -17.44 2.99
C PHE A 195 -3.17 -18.47 4.13
N LEU A 196 -3.54 -19.72 3.86
CA LEU A 196 -3.50 -20.80 4.86
C LEU A 196 -2.08 -21.05 5.38
N VAL A 197 -1.07 -21.05 4.51
CA VAL A 197 0.33 -21.15 4.91
C VAL A 197 0.73 -19.97 5.81
N GLY A 198 0.27 -18.75 5.48
CA GLY A 198 0.46 -17.57 6.33
C GLY A 198 -0.19 -17.68 7.71
N ALA A 199 -1.28 -18.42 7.85
CA ALA A 199 -1.96 -18.64 9.12
C ALA A 199 -1.13 -19.48 10.12
N LEU A 200 -0.11 -20.22 9.64
CA LEU A 200 0.77 -21.02 10.50
C LEU A 200 1.86 -20.20 11.22
N LYS A 201 1.99 -18.88 10.97
CA LYS A 201 3.06 -18.01 11.47
C LYS A 201 3.26 -17.99 12.99
N HIS A 202 2.27 -18.40 13.78
CA HIS A 202 2.35 -18.43 15.22
C HIS A 202 2.44 -19.84 15.82
N ASN A 203 2.35 -20.89 14.99
CA ASN A 203 2.48 -22.25 15.45
C ASN A 203 3.95 -22.71 15.37
N ALA A 204 4.46 -23.21 16.51
CA ALA A 204 5.79 -23.83 16.65
C ALA A 204 6.05 -25.35 16.79
N THR A 205 5.00 -26.19 16.72
CA THR A 205 5.12 -27.64 16.60
C THR A 205 6.17 -28.05 15.55
N GLN A 206 6.79 -29.20 15.81
CA GLN A 206 7.78 -29.79 14.91
C GLN A 206 7.17 -30.07 13.54
N GLU A 207 5.91 -30.52 13.50
CA GLU A 207 5.16 -30.78 12.28
C GLU A 207 5.01 -29.52 11.43
N VAL A 208 4.48 -28.43 12.00
CA VAL A 208 4.33 -27.16 11.27
C VAL A 208 5.67 -26.65 10.78
N THR A 209 6.71 -26.67 11.63
CA THR A 209 8.03 -26.19 11.25
C THR A 209 8.64 -26.99 10.11
N LYS A 210 8.49 -28.32 10.12
CA LYS A 210 8.93 -29.21 9.04
C LYS A 210 8.16 -28.93 7.74
N THR A 211 6.84 -28.79 7.82
CA THR A 211 6.00 -28.47 6.67
C THR A 211 6.37 -27.13 6.05
N LEU A 212 6.50 -26.08 6.85
CA LEU A 212 6.89 -24.77 6.36
C LEU A 212 8.29 -24.75 5.74
N ARG A 213 9.28 -25.45 6.33
CA ARG A 213 10.61 -25.59 5.73
C ARG A 213 10.54 -26.29 4.36
N THR A 214 9.76 -27.36 4.26
CA THR A 214 9.54 -28.08 3.00
C THR A 214 8.92 -27.17 1.94
N LEU A 215 7.83 -26.48 2.29
CA LEU A 215 7.15 -25.54 1.39
C LEU A 215 8.07 -24.40 0.94
N ALA A 216 8.90 -23.87 1.83
CA ALA A 216 9.86 -22.80 1.52
C ALA A 216 11.06 -23.25 0.65
N VAL A 217 11.23 -24.55 0.39
CA VAL A 217 12.27 -25.10 -0.50
C VAL A 217 11.64 -25.60 -1.79
N ASP A 218 10.65 -26.48 -1.66
CA ASP A 218 10.28 -27.43 -2.71
C ASP A 218 9.03 -26.99 -3.49
N ASP A 219 8.24 -26.03 -2.96
CA ASP A 219 7.02 -25.60 -3.67
C ASP A 219 7.39 -24.82 -4.94
N SER A 220 6.85 -25.28 -6.07
CA SER A 220 7.04 -24.67 -7.38
C SER A 220 6.58 -23.20 -7.46
N LEU A 221 5.63 -22.80 -6.62
CA LEU A 221 5.04 -21.46 -6.62
C LEU A 221 5.80 -20.55 -5.66
N PRO A 222 6.43 -19.46 -6.15
CA PRO A 222 7.15 -18.53 -5.27
C PRO A 222 6.27 -17.92 -4.18
N MET A 223 4.97 -17.71 -4.45
CA MET A 223 4.06 -17.16 -3.46
C MET A 223 3.90 -18.07 -2.24
N ILE A 224 3.93 -19.38 -2.42
CA ILE A 224 3.89 -20.33 -1.30
C ILE A 224 5.22 -20.32 -0.55
N ARG A 225 6.35 -20.26 -1.27
CA ARG A 225 7.68 -20.15 -0.64
C ARG A 225 7.79 -18.88 0.21
N VAL A 226 7.39 -17.73 -0.33
CA VAL A 226 7.34 -16.44 0.40
C VAL A 226 6.44 -16.53 1.64
N ALA A 227 5.24 -17.08 1.53
CA ALA A 227 4.32 -17.22 2.65
C ALA A 227 4.93 -18.11 3.75
N ALA A 228 5.55 -19.22 3.36
CA ALA A 228 6.21 -20.14 4.27
C ALA A 228 7.41 -19.51 4.98
N LEU A 229 8.22 -18.70 4.28
CA LEU A 229 9.34 -17.97 4.89
C LEU A 229 8.88 -16.95 5.93
N ARG A 230 7.83 -16.17 5.62
CA ARG A 230 7.26 -15.25 6.61
C ARG A 230 6.69 -15.98 7.82
N ALA A 231 6.03 -17.12 7.59
CA ALA A 231 5.50 -17.94 8.68
C ALA A 231 6.61 -18.54 9.56
N LEU A 232 7.73 -18.98 8.98
CA LEU A 232 8.90 -19.45 9.73
C LEU A 232 9.57 -18.31 10.52
N GLY A 233 9.82 -17.17 9.88
CA GLY A 233 10.54 -16.05 10.46
C GLY A 233 9.78 -15.31 11.57
N ALA A 234 8.46 -15.47 11.66
CA ALA A 234 7.63 -14.88 12.71
C ALA A 234 8.03 -15.31 14.15
N LYS A 235 8.73 -16.44 14.30
CA LYS A 235 9.27 -16.88 15.60
C LYS A 235 10.58 -16.20 15.99
N GLN A 236 11.28 -15.61 15.01
CA GLN A 236 12.59 -15.00 15.20
C GLN A 236 13.59 -15.95 15.88
N ASP A 237 13.68 -17.19 15.37
CA ASP A 237 14.58 -18.24 15.87
C ASP A 237 15.92 -18.21 15.12
N ASN A 238 17.02 -18.06 15.86
CA ASN A 238 18.37 -17.96 15.30
C ASN A 238 18.84 -19.23 14.57
N GLU A 239 18.26 -20.40 14.89
CA GLU A 239 18.54 -21.64 14.15
C GLU A 239 18.08 -21.58 12.69
N LEU A 240 17.25 -20.58 12.33
CA LEU A 240 16.84 -20.34 10.95
C LEU A 240 17.92 -19.64 10.12
N LEU A 241 18.98 -19.06 10.71
CA LEU A 241 19.93 -18.22 9.98
C LEU A 241 20.51 -18.92 8.75
N SER A 242 21.09 -20.11 8.92
CA SER A 242 21.67 -20.89 7.81
C SER A 242 20.66 -21.16 6.70
N PHE A 243 19.45 -21.59 7.10
CA PHE A 243 18.35 -21.84 6.17
C PHE A 243 17.92 -20.59 5.41
N LEU A 244 17.82 -19.44 6.07
CA LEU A 244 17.43 -18.19 5.43
C LEU A 244 18.53 -17.65 4.51
N LEU A 245 19.81 -17.83 4.87
CA LEU A 245 20.94 -17.49 4.02
C LEU A 245 20.89 -18.28 2.71
N ASP A 246 20.59 -19.58 2.76
CA ASP A 246 20.41 -20.41 1.56
C ASP A 246 19.26 -19.91 0.66
N ARG A 247 18.26 -19.24 1.22
CA ARG A 247 17.13 -18.67 0.46
C ARG A 247 17.45 -17.37 -0.26
N LEU A 248 18.55 -16.71 0.06
CA LEU A 248 19.03 -15.57 -0.74
C LEU A 248 19.50 -15.99 -2.14
N GLY A 249 19.75 -17.29 -2.36
CA GLY A 249 20.07 -17.87 -3.66
C GLY A 249 18.86 -18.37 -4.48
N ASP A 250 17.62 -18.18 -4.01
CA ASP A 250 16.43 -18.58 -4.78
C ASP A 250 16.34 -17.79 -6.10
N ALA A 251 15.75 -18.38 -7.15
CA ALA A 251 15.59 -17.73 -8.44
C ALA A 251 14.55 -16.58 -8.41
N ASP A 252 13.60 -16.63 -7.48
CA ASP A 252 12.56 -15.61 -7.33
C ASP A 252 13.01 -14.47 -6.41
N VAL A 253 12.91 -13.24 -6.90
CA VAL A 253 13.36 -12.07 -6.13
C VAL A 253 12.52 -11.81 -4.89
N GLY A 254 11.24 -12.20 -4.89
CA GLY A 254 10.36 -12.07 -3.74
C GLY A 254 10.76 -13.01 -2.61
N VAL A 255 11.22 -14.22 -2.95
CA VAL A 255 11.80 -15.16 -1.99
C VAL A 255 13.10 -14.58 -1.40
N GLN A 256 14.00 -14.06 -2.24
CA GLN A 256 15.24 -13.43 -1.78
C GLN A 256 14.98 -12.24 -0.82
N GLN A 257 14.07 -11.33 -1.20
CA GLN A 257 13.69 -10.18 -0.38
C GLN A 257 13.08 -10.61 0.96
N THR A 258 12.20 -11.62 0.93
CA THR A 258 11.56 -12.13 2.14
C THR A 258 12.57 -12.79 3.06
N ALA A 259 13.53 -13.55 2.51
CA ALA A 259 14.62 -14.15 3.29
C ALA A 259 15.48 -13.09 3.98
N LEU A 260 15.87 -12.02 3.26
CA LEU A 260 16.59 -10.89 3.85
C LEU A 260 15.79 -10.22 4.98
N GLU A 261 14.50 -9.95 4.75
CA GLU A 261 13.61 -9.37 5.76
C GLU A 261 13.59 -10.24 7.03
N GLN A 262 13.49 -11.56 6.90
CA GLN A 262 13.48 -12.46 8.04
C GLN A 262 14.85 -12.50 8.75
N ILE A 263 15.97 -12.46 8.02
CA ILE A 263 17.32 -12.41 8.61
C ILE A 263 17.49 -11.15 9.47
N GLN A 264 17.07 -9.98 8.96
CA GLN A 264 17.20 -8.71 9.69
C GLN A 264 16.37 -8.67 10.99
N ARG A 265 15.34 -9.52 11.09
CA ARG A 265 14.47 -9.65 12.25
C ARG A 265 14.94 -10.67 13.28
N LEU A 266 15.98 -11.45 12.99
CA LEU A 266 16.52 -12.42 13.95
C LEU A 266 17.22 -11.71 15.12
N PRO A 267 17.03 -12.17 16.37
CA PRO A 267 17.71 -11.61 17.53
C PRO A 267 19.21 -11.90 17.49
N GLY A 268 20.05 -10.96 17.90
CA GLY A 268 21.49 -11.21 18.05
C GLY A 268 21.82 -12.02 19.31
N PRO A 269 23.05 -12.59 19.40
CA PRO A 269 24.10 -12.60 18.38
C PRO A 269 23.84 -13.64 17.27
N LEU A 270 24.33 -13.36 16.06
CA LEU A 270 24.23 -14.22 14.88
C LEU A 270 25.63 -14.59 14.38
N ASP A 271 25.74 -15.61 13.52
CA ASP A 271 27.01 -15.97 12.87
C ASP A 271 27.36 -14.93 11.77
N GLY A 272 28.11 -13.90 12.15
CA GLY A 272 28.54 -12.85 11.23
C GLY A 272 29.49 -13.33 10.13
N ALA A 273 30.26 -14.41 10.35
CA ALA A 273 31.16 -14.96 9.34
C ALA A 273 30.37 -15.67 8.22
N ALA A 274 29.32 -16.41 8.58
CA ALA A 274 28.39 -16.99 7.62
C ALA A 274 27.66 -15.91 6.79
N ILE A 275 27.16 -14.86 7.45
CA ILE A 275 26.52 -13.71 6.79
C ILE A 275 27.51 -13.04 5.81
N TRP A 276 28.74 -12.77 6.25
CA TRP A 276 29.79 -12.18 5.43
C TRP A 276 30.14 -13.02 4.19
N LYS A 277 30.25 -14.35 4.35
CA LYS A 277 30.53 -15.26 3.24
C LYS A 277 29.48 -15.13 2.14
N VAL A 278 28.20 -15.21 2.51
CA VAL A 278 27.09 -15.12 1.55
C VAL A 278 27.00 -13.72 0.94
N ALA A 279 27.19 -12.66 1.75
CA ALA A 279 27.11 -11.28 1.28
C ALA A 279 28.08 -10.93 0.13
N GLN A 280 29.23 -11.61 0.05
CA GLN A 280 30.22 -11.40 -1.00
C GLN A 280 29.79 -11.95 -2.37
N GLU A 281 28.92 -12.95 -2.38
CA GLU A 281 28.49 -13.65 -3.60
C GLU A 281 27.25 -13.00 -4.24
N ILE A 282 26.49 -12.23 -3.46
CA ILE A 282 25.28 -11.55 -3.92
C ILE A 282 25.68 -10.39 -4.83
N PRO A 283 25.20 -10.28 -6.09
CA PRO A 283 25.52 -9.13 -6.93
C PRO A 283 24.69 -7.89 -6.59
N ASP A 284 23.41 -8.10 -6.26
CA ASP A 284 22.40 -7.05 -6.11
C ASP A 284 22.60 -6.19 -4.86
N TYR A 285 22.67 -4.87 -5.04
CA TYR A 285 22.92 -3.92 -3.96
C TYR A 285 21.78 -3.80 -2.94
N SER A 286 20.53 -4.07 -3.34
CA SER A 286 19.37 -4.03 -2.43
C SER A 286 19.42 -5.13 -1.37
N ILE A 287 20.22 -6.18 -1.60
CA ILE A 287 20.46 -7.27 -0.64
C ILE A 287 21.87 -7.19 -0.06
N LYS A 288 22.88 -6.94 -0.90
CA LYS A 288 24.30 -6.87 -0.49
C LYS A 288 24.55 -5.84 0.60
N ILE A 289 24.04 -4.62 0.44
CA ILE A 289 24.30 -3.52 1.38
C ILE A 289 23.72 -3.83 2.77
N PRO A 290 22.43 -4.23 2.91
CA PRO A 290 21.90 -4.71 4.18
C PRO A 290 22.71 -5.86 4.79
N MET A 291 23.16 -6.82 3.98
CA MET A 291 23.96 -7.96 4.44
C MET A 291 25.33 -7.55 4.96
N TYR A 292 26.00 -6.56 4.37
CA TYR A 292 27.22 -5.97 4.93
C TYR A 292 26.98 -5.28 6.28
N GLY A 293 25.85 -4.58 6.43
CA GLY A 293 25.45 -4.04 7.72
C GLY A 293 25.26 -5.13 8.79
N MET A 294 24.61 -6.24 8.43
CA MET A 294 24.41 -7.38 9.32
C MET A 294 25.73 -8.11 9.66
N ALA A 295 26.59 -8.33 8.67
CA ALA A 295 27.91 -8.93 8.87
C ALA A 295 28.79 -8.05 9.77
N MET A 296 28.72 -6.73 9.61
CA MET A 296 29.38 -5.78 10.50
C MET A 296 28.79 -5.83 11.92
N LYS A 297 27.48 -5.93 12.08
CA LYS A 297 26.85 -5.99 13.41
C LYS A 297 27.25 -7.22 14.22
N HIS A 298 27.39 -8.36 13.54
CA HIS A 298 27.50 -9.68 14.18
C HIS A 298 28.86 -10.37 13.98
N GLY A 299 29.73 -9.82 13.13
CA GLY A 299 31.04 -10.38 12.81
C GLY A 299 32.13 -10.02 13.81
N ASP A 300 33.27 -10.68 13.66
CA ASP A 300 34.49 -10.34 14.38
C ASP A 300 35.07 -8.97 13.97
N GLU A 301 36.13 -8.53 14.62
CA GLU A 301 36.79 -7.25 14.33
C GLU A 301 37.26 -7.15 12.86
N GLY A 302 37.82 -8.24 12.30
CA GLY A 302 38.27 -8.27 10.91
C GLY A 302 37.12 -8.06 9.91
N THR A 303 36.03 -8.82 10.09
CA THR A 303 34.81 -8.69 9.28
C THR A 303 34.24 -7.28 9.37
N ARG A 304 34.19 -6.71 10.58
CA ARG A 304 33.74 -5.34 10.83
C ARG A 304 34.58 -4.31 10.09
N MET A 305 35.90 -4.38 10.20
CA MET A 305 36.81 -3.46 9.51
C MET A 305 36.63 -3.49 8.00
N VAL A 306 36.51 -4.69 7.41
CA VAL A 306 36.32 -4.85 5.97
C VAL A 306 34.96 -4.30 5.52
N CYS A 307 33.88 -4.63 6.22
CA CYS A 307 32.54 -4.11 5.90
C CYS A 307 32.50 -2.57 5.99
N ARG A 308 33.12 -1.99 7.02
CA ARG A 308 33.22 -0.53 7.21
C ARG A 308 33.96 0.12 6.04
N ALA A 309 35.09 -0.44 5.62
CA ALA A 309 35.87 0.07 4.48
C ALA A 309 35.09 -0.01 3.15
N LEU A 310 34.41 -1.14 2.89
CA LEU A 310 33.61 -1.33 1.68
C LEU A 310 32.44 -0.36 1.62
N MET A 311 31.67 -0.23 2.71
CA MET A 311 30.55 0.71 2.76
C MET A 311 31.01 2.17 2.67
N LYS A 312 32.19 2.51 3.19
CA LYS A 312 32.79 3.84 2.99
C LYS A 312 33.10 4.09 1.51
N SER A 313 33.72 3.13 0.84
CA SER A 313 34.01 3.23 -0.61
C SER A 313 32.72 3.30 -1.45
N MET A 314 31.68 2.56 -1.07
CA MET A 314 30.37 2.65 -1.71
C MET A 314 29.71 4.01 -1.55
N ALA A 315 29.95 4.72 -0.43
CA ALA A 315 29.40 6.06 -0.20
C ALA A 315 29.98 7.12 -1.13
N GLU A 316 31.12 6.84 -1.78
CA GLU A 316 31.75 7.70 -2.78
C GLU A 316 31.17 7.46 -4.19
N GLN A 317 30.36 6.42 -4.36
CA GLN A 317 29.68 6.08 -5.61
C GLN A 317 28.27 6.69 -5.62
N ASP A 318 27.74 7.03 -6.81
CA ASP A 318 26.33 7.40 -6.94
C ASP A 318 25.46 6.15 -7.05
N LEU A 319 24.92 5.72 -5.91
CA LEU A 319 24.00 4.57 -5.83
C LEU A 319 22.52 4.98 -6.00
N GLY A 320 22.26 6.25 -6.32
CA GLY A 320 20.92 6.84 -6.31
C GLY A 320 20.32 6.95 -4.89
N PRO A 321 19.13 7.58 -4.75
CA PRO A 321 18.52 7.83 -3.44
C PRO A 321 18.30 6.58 -2.58
N TYR A 322 17.85 5.48 -3.18
CA TYR A 322 17.56 4.23 -2.46
C TYR A 322 18.81 3.46 -2.07
N GLY A 323 19.81 3.37 -2.96
CA GLY A 323 21.08 2.74 -2.62
C GLY A 323 21.79 3.50 -1.49
N ASN A 324 21.78 4.82 -1.54
CA ASN A 324 22.33 5.66 -0.48
C ASN A 324 21.54 5.54 0.84
N ALA A 325 20.21 5.44 0.79
CA ALA A 325 19.39 5.18 1.97
C ALA A 325 19.67 3.80 2.59
N ALA A 326 19.83 2.76 1.78
CA ALA A 326 20.23 1.43 2.24
C ALA A 326 21.61 1.47 2.91
N LEU A 327 22.55 2.24 2.35
CA LEU A 327 23.89 2.41 2.89
C LEU A 327 23.89 3.13 4.24
N ILE A 328 23.05 4.17 4.40
CA ILE A 328 22.85 4.83 5.70
C ILE A 328 22.39 3.83 6.75
N ARG A 329 21.33 3.04 6.45
CA ARG A 329 20.79 2.01 7.37
C ARG A 329 21.83 0.93 7.70
N ALA A 330 22.61 0.49 6.72
CA ALA A 330 23.63 -0.53 6.94
C ALA A 330 24.78 -0.03 7.83
N ARG A 331 25.25 1.21 7.61
CA ARG A 331 26.29 1.84 8.42
C ARG A 331 25.86 2.09 9.86
N THR A 332 24.56 2.22 10.13
CA THR A 332 24.06 2.37 11.50
C THR A 332 24.10 1.10 12.35
N LEU A 333 24.41 -0.04 11.72
CA LEU A 333 24.57 -1.31 12.43
C LEU A 333 25.99 -1.50 13.01
N ASP A 334 26.86 -0.50 12.89
CA ASP A 334 28.23 -0.55 13.42
C ASP A 334 28.20 -0.50 14.96
N PRO A 335 28.65 -1.55 15.66
CA PRO A 335 28.57 -1.60 17.12
C PRO A 335 29.59 -0.70 17.82
N GLU A 336 30.62 -0.21 17.12
CA GLU A 336 31.74 0.56 17.71
C GLU A 336 31.66 2.07 17.46
N GLY A 337 30.75 2.51 16.59
CA GLY A 337 30.61 3.91 16.19
C GLY A 337 29.49 4.65 16.93
N ASN A 338 29.36 5.95 16.65
CA ASN A 338 28.16 6.73 16.95
C ASN A 338 27.43 7.09 15.65
N PRO A 339 26.84 6.12 14.93
CA PRO A 339 26.25 6.36 13.62
C PRO A 339 25.08 7.36 13.64
N GLY A 340 24.42 7.55 14.79
CA GLY A 340 23.43 8.62 14.96
C GLY A 340 24.05 9.99 14.68
N ALA A 341 25.14 10.32 15.37
CA ALA A 341 25.82 11.61 15.20
C ALA A 341 26.71 11.66 13.94
N ASP A 342 27.43 10.58 13.64
CA ASP A 342 28.48 10.58 12.61
C ASP A 342 27.93 10.38 11.19
N VAL A 343 26.75 9.75 11.05
CA VAL A 343 26.15 9.41 9.75
C VAL A 343 24.79 10.07 9.59
N CYS A 344 23.90 9.92 10.57
CA CYS A 344 22.49 10.27 10.37
C CYS A 344 22.22 11.77 10.53
N GLU A 345 22.68 12.40 11.61
CA GLU A 345 22.45 13.82 11.86
C GLU A 345 22.92 14.75 10.72
N PRO A 346 24.11 14.55 10.13
CA PRO A 346 24.55 15.32 8.97
C PRO A 346 23.59 15.17 7.78
N VAL A 347 23.08 13.96 7.53
CA VAL A 347 22.14 13.71 6.42
C VAL A 347 20.79 14.37 6.69
N ILE A 348 20.23 14.22 7.89
CA ILE A 348 18.92 14.82 8.27
C ILE A 348 18.92 16.34 8.06
N GLN A 349 20.04 17.00 8.37
CA GLN A 349 20.19 18.47 8.28
C GLN A 349 20.63 18.95 6.90
N SER A 350 21.02 18.03 6.01
CA SER A 350 21.48 18.38 4.66
C SER A 350 20.32 18.59 3.69
N LYS A 351 20.67 18.91 2.43
CA LYS A 351 19.75 18.92 1.29
C LYS A 351 19.65 17.57 0.59
N ALA A 352 19.98 16.47 1.28
CA ALA A 352 19.81 15.12 0.75
C ALA A 352 18.34 14.86 0.38
N SER A 353 18.13 13.87 -0.49
CA SER A 353 16.78 13.46 -0.89
C SER A 353 15.92 13.10 0.33
N ALA A 354 14.61 13.29 0.19
CA ALA A 354 13.62 12.91 1.21
C ALA A 354 13.81 11.46 1.69
N ILE A 355 14.05 10.53 0.76
CA ILE A 355 14.32 9.11 1.01
C ILE A 355 15.54 8.92 1.93
N MET A 356 16.65 9.61 1.65
CA MET A 356 17.87 9.52 2.46
C MET A 356 17.69 10.15 3.84
N ARG A 357 17.00 11.29 3.91
CA ARG A 357 16.72 11.99 5.18
C ARG A 357 15.81 11.16 6.08
N LEU A 358 14.77 10.53 5.52
CA LEU A 358 13.89 9.61 6.24
C LEU A 358 14.66 8.39 6.75
N ALA A 359 15.47 7.76 5.91
CA ALA A 359 16.29 6.62 6.33
C ALA A 359 17.28 6.98 7.45
N ALA A 360 17.89 8.16 7.38
CA ALA A 360 18.77 8.68 8.43
C ALA A 360 18.01 8.94 9.73
N PHE A 361 16.83 9.57 9.65
CA PHE A 361 15.98 9.81 10.81
C PHE A 361 15.58 8.51 11.51
N GLU A 362 15.02 7.55 10.78
CA GLU A 362 14.59 6.27 11.36
C GLU A 362 15.75 5.50 11.99
N SER A 363 16.92 5.52 11.34
CA SER A 363 18.12 4.84 11.84
C SER A 363 18.67 5.52 13.10
N ALA A 364 18.72 6.85 13.14
CA ALA A 364 19.11 7.61 14.33
C ALA A 364 18.12 7.42 15.48
N PHE A 365 16.83 7.42 15.19
CA PHE A 365 15.78 7.21 16.18
C PHE A 365 15.90 5.84 16.84
N ALA A 366 16.09 4.79 16.04
CA ALA A 366 16.31 3.43 16.52
C ALA A 366 17.62 3.31 17.31
N PHE A 367 18.69 3.96 16.86
CA PHE A 367 20.00 3.95 17.53
C PHE A 367 19.99 4.64 18.89
N TYR A 368 19.35 5.81 18.98
CA TYR A 368 19.25 6.53 20.25
C TYR A 368 18.34 5.81 21.25
N GLY A 369 17.29 5.12 20.79
CA GLY A 369 16.35 4.41 21.67
C GLY A 369 15.84 5.34 22.78
N ASP A 370 15.75 4.86 24.03
CA ASP A 370 15.29 5.68 25.17
C ASP A 370 16.34 6.67 25.72
N ARG A 371 17.45 6.92 25.00
CA ARG A 371 18.44 7.93 25.39
C ARG A 371 17.83 9.32 25.24
N THR A 372 17.34 9.84 26.36
CA THR A 372 16.43 10.99 26.39
C THR A 372 16.98 12.25 25.73
N THR A 373 18.24 12.64 25.95
CA THR A 373 18.72 13.93 25.44
C THR A 373 18.94 13.97 23.92
N PRO A 374 19.73 13.06 23.30
CA PRO A 374 19.97 13.10 21.86
C PRO A 374 18.70 12.87 21.04
N GLN A 375 17.84 11.97 21.50
CA GLN A 375 16.57 11.68 20.82
C GLN A 375 15.62 12.88 20.88
N VAL A 376 15.47 13.53 22.05
CA VAL A 376 14.65 14.74 22.20
C VAL A 376 15.17 15.88 21.31
N GLU A 377 16.48 16.08 21.27
CA GLU A 377 17.09 17.13 20.45
C GLU A 377 16.87 16.88 18.95
N MET A 378 17.05 15.63 18.49
CA MET A 378 16.75 15.24 17.11
C MET A 378 15.28 15.49 16.76
N VAL A 379 14.34 15.09 17.61
CA VAL A 379 12.90 15.33 17.41
C VAL A 379 12.60 16.82 17.33
N ARG A 380 13.15 17.64 18.26
CA ARG A 380 12.97 19.09 18.25
C ARG A 380 13.47 19.73 16.97
N ARG A 381 14.61 19.28 16.44
CA ARG A 381 15.15 19.78 15.17
C ARG A 381 14.23 19.47 14.00
N VAL A 382 13.69 18.25 13.92
CA VAL A 382 12.72 17.88 12.87
C VAL A 382 11.44 18.70 12.96
N LEU A 383 10.99 19.01 14.18
CA LEU A 383 9.82 19.84 14.45
C LEU A 383 10.13 21.35 14.44
N SER A 384 11.26 21.77 13.88
CA SER A 384 11.67 23.16 13.71
C SER A 384 11.91 23.51 12.23
N PRO A 385 11.79 24.78 11.82
CA PRO A 385 12.04 25.17 10.44
C PRO A 385 13.50 24.89 9.98
N PRO A 386 13.73 24.53 8.70
CA PRO A 386 12.71 24.31 7.66
C PRO A 386 11.98 22.97 7.86
N TYR A 387 10.66 23.02 7.70
CA TYR A 387 9.80 21.84 7.88
C TYR A 387 9.90 20.88 6.69
N ASP A 388 9.91 19.58 7.01
CA ASP A 388 9.82 18.50 6.03
C ASP A 388 8.67 17.58 6.43
N GLU A 389 7.67 17.48 5.56
CA GLU A 389 6.42 16.77 5.79
C GLU A 389 6.61 15.27 6.05
N GLY A 390 7.59 14.63 5.39
CA GLY A 390 7.89 13.21 5.57
C GLY A 390 8.58 12.95 6.91
N LEU A 391 9.52 13.81 7.31
CA LEU A 391 10.15 13.71 8.62
C LEU A 391 9.19 14.03 9.76
N ILE A 392 8.29 15.01 9.59
CA ILE A 392 7.26 15.32 10.59
C ILE A 392 6.30 14.13 10.74
N ALA A 393 5.90 13.48 9.64
CA ALA A 393 5.06 12.28 9.70
C ALA A 393 5.77 11.16 10.47
N ALA A 394 7.01 10.84 10.08
CA ALA A 394 7.81 9.79 10.71
C ALA A 394 8.05 10.05 12.21
N VAL A 395 8.33 11.30 12.62
CA VAL A 395 8.39 11.67 14.04
C VAL A 395 7.05 11.44 14.72
N SER A 396 5.96 11.91 14.12
CA SER A 396 4.62 11.87 14.72
C SER A 396 4.14 10.44 14.94
N GLU A 397 4.38 9.54 13.99
CA GLU A 397 4.11 8.11 14.12
C GLU A 397 4.85 7.50 15.32
N ARG A 398 6.15 7.76 15.44
CA ARG A 398 6.93 7.25 16.58
C ARG A 398 6.46 7.81 17.91
N LEU A 399 6.09 9.09 17.95
CA LEU A 399 5.55 9.71 19.15
C LEU A 399 4.19 9.08 19.54
N ALA A 400 3.34 8.72 18.58
CA ALA A 400 2.04 8.10 18.85
C ALA A 400 2.17 6.71 19.51
N GLU A 401 3.29 6.00 19.26
CA GLU A 401 3.62 4.71 19.85
C GLU A 401 4.20 4.81 21.29
N MET A 402 4.68 5.99 21.69
CA MET A 402 5.35 6.21 22.98
C MET A 402 4.40 6.38 24.17
N ASP A 403 4.97 6.21 25.37
CA ASP A 403 4.31 6.61 26.61
C ASP A 403 4.10 8.13 26.70
N SER A 404 3.07 8.52 27.46
CA SER A 404 2.62 9.92 27.55
C SER A 404 3.62 10.89 28.18
N LEU A 405 4.59 10.40 28.98
CA LEU A 405 5.57 11.24 29.65
C LEU A 405 6.71 11.68 28.70
N PRO A 406 7.40 10.78 27.98
CA PRO A 406 8.38 11.15 26.95
C PRO A 406 7.84 12.11 25.89
N ILE A 407 6.65 11.85 25.34
CA ILE A 407 6.06 12.68 24.28
C ILE A 407 5.84 14.13 24.72
N LYS A 408 5.48 14.40 25.98
CA LYS A 408 5.30 15.77 26.50
C LYS A 408 6.59 16.58 26.48
N ASN A 409 7.75 15.93 26.61
CA ASN A 409 9.05 16.61 26.58
C ASN A 409 9.53 16.91 25.16
N MET A 410 9.03 16.15 24.18
CA MET A 410 9.40 16.23 22.76
C MET A 410 8.44 17.13 21.97
N LEU A 411 7.14 17.04 22.22
CA LEU A 411 6.08 17.72 21.46
C LEU A 411 5.46 18.89 22.23
N HIS A 412 6.16 20.03 22.21
CA HIS A 412 5.73 21.25 22.90
C HIS A 412 4.54 21.92 22.22
N LYS A 413 3.59 22.43 23.01
CA LYS A 413 2.36 23.05 22.50
C LYS A 413 2.61 24.32 21.70
N THR A 414 3.65 25.07 22.03
CA THR A 414 3.94 26.41 21.47
C THR A 414 4.28 26.39 19.99
N SER A 415 4.76 25.26 19.45
CA SER A 415 5.19 25.16 18.05
C SER A 415 4.15 24.50 17.14
N LEU A 416 3.06 23.94 17.69
CA LEU A 416 2.13 23.10 16.93
C LEU A 416 1.40 23.85 15.82
N GLU A 417 0.86 25.03 16.13
CA GLU A 417 0.12 25.82 15.13
C GLU A 417 1.05 26.24 13.99
N THR A 418 2.28 26.65 14.31
CA THR A 418 3.28 27.02 13.30
C THR A 418 3.68 25.85 12.40
N ILE A 419 3.78 24.63 12.94
CA ILE A 419 4.02 23.42 12.14
C ILE A 419 2.82 23.16 11.21
N LYS A 420 1.60 23.21 11.74
CA LYS A 420 0.37 22.97 10.98
C LYS A 420 0.18 24.00 9.86
N ASP A 421 0.39 25.28 10.15
CA ASP A 421 0.27 26.38 9.19
C ASP A 421 1.31 26.28 8.05
N ALA A 422 2.44 25.62 8.29
CA ALA A 422 3.47 25.41 7.28
C ALA A 422 3.20 24.19 6.37
N LEU A 423 2.34 23.27 6.80
CA LEU A 423 1.94 22.10 6.02
C LEU A 423 0.74 22.47 5.14
N HIS A 424 0.75 21.98 3.90
CA HIS A 424 -0.37 22.19 3.00
C HIS A 424 -1.54 21.25 3.41
N PRO A 425 -2.77 21.76 3.63
CA PRO A 425 -3.85 21.01 4.28
C PRO A 425 -4.30 19.74 3.52
N ILE A 426 -4.17 19.74 2.20
CA ILE A 426 -4.53 18.59 1.34
C ILE A 426 -3.31 17.74 0.94
N ARG A 427 -2.29 18.37 0.34
CA ARG A 427 -1.05 17.70 -0.07
C ARG A 427 -0.36 16.92 1.07
N ASP A 428 -0.36 17.47 2.28
CA ASP A 428 0.32 16.93 3.46
C ASP A 428 -0.68 16.35 4.47
N LEU A 429 -1.89 15.98 4.02
CA LEU A 429 -3.00 15.53 4.87
C LEU A 429 -2.60 14.37 5.79
N GLU A 430 -1.88 13.38 5.26
CA GLU A 430 -1.41 12.22 6.03
C GLU A 430 -0.47 12.65 7.18
N THR A 431 0.48 13.56 6.90
CA THR A 431 1.36 14.14 7.91
C THR A 431 0.55 14.86 8.99
N LEU A 432 -0.47 15.63 8.61
CA LEU A 432 -1.35 16.32 9.56
C LEU A 432 -2.13 15.34 10.44
N GLN A 433 -2.64 14.25 9.86
CA GLN A 433 -3.33 13.20 10.61
C GLN A 433 -2.40 12.52 11.64
N TYR A 434 -1.18 12.15 11.25
CA TYR A 434 -0.21 11.58 12.18
C TYR A 434 0.16 12.56 13.29
N LEU A 435 0.35 13.84 12.96
CA LEU A 435 0.61 14.88 13.95
C LEU A 435 -0.56 15.02 14.93
N ASP A 436 -1.80 14.99 14.45
CA ASP A 436 -2.99 15.05 15.30
C ASP A 436 -3.14 13.83 16.22
N GLN A 437 -2.79 12.62 15.74
CA GLN A 437 -2.74 11.42 16.56
C GLN A 437 -1.68 11.53 17.67
N ALA A 438 -0.48 12.03 17.35
CA ALA A 438 0.56 12.28 18.33
C ALA A 438 0.14 13.34 19.38
N ILE A 439 -0.52 14.41 18.94
CA ILE A 439 -1.08 15.44 19.84
C ILE A 439 -2.14 14.83 20.77
N ALA A 440 -3.07 14.05 20.24
CA ALA A 440 -4.10 13.39 21.03
C ALA A 440 -3.49 12.45 22.07
N LYS A 441 -2.51 11.63 21.67
CA LYS A 441 -1.75 10.75 22.56
C LYS A 441 -1.06 11.52 23.68
N ARG A 442 -0.36 12.62 23.36
CA ARG A 442 0.30 13.51 24.35
C ARG A 442 -0.69 14.04 25.38
N ASP A 443 -1.86 14.44 24.91
CA ASP A 443 -2.91 15.06 25.73
C ASP A 443 -3.82 14.05 26.43
N GLY A 444 -3.60 12.74 26.25
CA GLY A 444 -4.41 11.68 26.85
C GLY A 444 -5.84 11.60 26.27
N LYS A 445 -6.02 12.02 25.02
CA LYS A 445 -7.29 12.02 24.30
C LYS A 445 -7.39 10.80 23.37
N PRO A 446 -8.61 10.35 23.01
CA PRO A 446 -8.78 9.36 21.95
C PRO A 446 -8.18 9.87 20.64
N ALA A 447 -7.74 8.94 19.79
CA ALA A 447 -7.28 9.27 18.46
C ALA A 447 -8.40 10.01 17.68
N PRO A 448 -8.07 11.05 16.90
CA PRO A 448 -9.06 11.72 16.07
C PRO A 448 -9.72 10.75 15.10
N GLU A 449 -11.03 10.90 14.93
CA GLU A 449 -11.73 10.20 13.85
C GLU A 449 -11.29 10.77 12.50
N HIS A 450 -11.27 9.91 11.49
CA HIS A 450 -10.97 10.34 10.13
C HIS A 450 -12.10 11.24 9.61
N VAL A 451 -11.74 12.41 9.08
CA VAL A 451 -12.67 13.33 8.42
C VAL A 451 -12.19 13.54 6.99
N ALA A 452 -13.01 13.11 6.03
CA ALA A 452 -12.74 13.31 4.63
C ALA A 452 -12.70 14.82 4.29
N PRO A 453 -11.75 15.28 3.45
CA PRO A 453 -11.73 16.65 2.98
C PRO A 453 -13.00 17.03 2.19
N PRO A 454 -13.33 18.33 2.13
CA PRO A 454 -14.34 18.83 1.20
C PRO A 454 -14.02 18.43 -0.24
N PHE A 455 -15.06 18.20 -1.04
CA PHE A 455 -14.92 17.85 -2.45
C PHE A 455 -14.19 18.98 -3.18
N ASN A 456 -13.05 18.66 -3.80
CA ASN A 456 -12.14 19.68 -4.34
C ASN A 456 -11.56 19.34 -5.73
N HIS A 457 -11.92 18.19 -6.31
CA HIS A 457 -11.43 17.76 -7.61
C HIS A 457 -12.56 17.22 -8.49
N PRO A 458 -13.29 18.09 -9.20
CA PRO A 458 -14.38 17.67 -10.08
C PRO A 458 -13.87 16.92 -11.31
N ILE A 459 -14.64 15.92 -11.75
CA ILE A 459 -14.33 15.14 -12.94
C ILE A 459 -14.45 16.04 -14.19
N ASP A 460 -13.40 16.09 -15.00
CA ASP A 460 -13.44 16.72 -16.32
C ASP A 460 -14.30 15.88 -17.27
N ARG A 461 -15.52 16.35 -17.53
CA ARG A 461 -16.51 15.66 -18.37
C ARG A 461 -16.01 15.41 -19.79
N ALA A 462 -15.28 16.35 -20.37
CA ALA A 462 -14.79 16.22 -21.74
C ALA A 462 -13.67 15.18 -21.84
N ARG A 463 -12.76 15.17 -20.85
CA ARG A 463 -11.73 14.13 -20.75
C ARG A 463 -12.35 12.76 -20.51
N LEU A 464 -13.33 12.65 -19.62
CA LEU A 464 -14.01 11.38 -19.36
C LEU A 464 -14.65 10.84 -20.63
N ALA A 465 -15.37 11.67 -21.38
CA ALA A 465 -16.01 11.26 -22.63
C ALA A 465 -14.99 10.82 -23.71
N ALA A 466 -13.76 11.32 -23.66
CA ALA A 466 -12.68 10.91 -24.57
C ALA A 466 -11.92 9.65 -24.12
N LEU A 467 -12.09 9.21 -22.86
CA LEU A 467 -11.43 8.02 -22.32
C LEU A 467 -12.24 6.77 -22.59
N LYS A 468 -11.57 5.73 -23.10
CA LYS A 468 -12.19 4.45 -23.43
C LYS A 468 -11.93 3.44 -22.31
N GLN A 469 -12.90 2.56 -22.08
CA GLN A 469 -12.71 1.37 -21.26
C GLN A 469 -11.53 0.54 -21.80
N GLY A 470 -10.59 0.20 -20.93
CA GLY A 470 -9.39 -0.56 -21.29
C GLY A 470 -8.30 0.27 -21.98
N GLN A 471 -8.36 1.61 -21.98
CA GLN A 471 -7.29 2.45 -22.49
C GLN A 471 -5.95 2.07 -21.83
N GLN A 472 -4.93 1.80 -22.65
CA GLN A 472 -3.68 1.26 -22.17
C GLN A 472 -2.61 2.34 -21.92
N TYR A 473 -1.74 2.06 -20.95
CA TYR A 473 -0.57 2.87 -20.60
C TYR A 473 0.64 1.97 -20.40
N ARG A 474 1.78 2.36 -20.97
CA ARG A 474 3.07 1.67 -20.81
C ARG A 474 3.85 2.34 -19.68
N ILE A 475 4.27 1.54 -18.70
CA ILE A 475 5.26 1.89 -17.69
C ILE A 475 6.56 1.18 -18.06
N THR A 476 7.56 1.92 -18.50
CA THR A 476 8.92 1.41 -18.73
C THR A 476 9.71 1.56 -17.44
N THR A 477 10.14 0.45 -16.85
CA THR A 477 10.93 0.43 -15.61
C THR A 477 12.37 0.00 -15.86
N THR A 478 13.22 0.13 -14.84
CA THR A 478 14.57 -0.48 -14.81
C THR A 478 14.56 -2.00 -14.93
N THR A 479 13.43 -2.65 -14.63
CA THR A 479 13.27 -4.11 -14.59
C THR A 479 12.53 -4.66 -15.82
N GLY A 480 11.88 -3.80 -16.60
CA GLY A 480 11.11 -4.16 -17.80
C GLY A 480 9.85 -3.32 -17.98
N GLU A 481 9.02 -3.69 -18.95
CA GLU A 481 7.78 -2.99 -19.27
C GLU A 481 6.56 -3.62 -18.59
N ILE A 482 5.66 -2.76 -18.13
CA ILE A 482 4.34 -3.12 -17.57
C ILE A 482 3.29 -2.33 -18.34
N ILE A 483 2.26 -3.02 -18.84
CA ILE A 483 1.14 -2.38 -19.52
C ILE A 483 -0.08 -2.42 -18.60
N LEU A 484 -0.62 -1.25 -18.28
CA LEU A 484 -1.86 -1.10 -17.52
C LEU A 484 -3.02 -0.82 -18.48
N ALA A 485 -4.22 -1.31 -18.16
CA ALA A 485 -5.47 -0.97 -18.83
C ALA A 485 -6.43 -0.35 -17.80
N ILE A 486 -6.82 0.91 -18.00
CA ILE A 486 -7.69 1.64 -17.07
C ILE A 486 -9.17 1.33 -17.29
N GLU A 487 -9.97 1.58 -16.25
CA GLU A 487 -11.38 1.18 -16.14
C GLU A 487 -12.27 2.38 -15.76
N PRO A 488 -12.46 3.37 -16.68
CA PRO A 488 -13.27 4.56 -16.44
C PRO A 488 -14.72 4.28 -16.08
N ASP A 489 -15.27 3.11 -16.44
CA ASP A 489 -16.62 2.72 -16.04
C ASP A 489 -16.73 2.42 -14.52
N ALA A 490 -15.63 2.00 -13.89
CA ALA A 490 -15.57 1.67 -12.46
C ALA A 490 -15.07 2.84 -11.60
N ALA A 491 -14.10 3.60 -12.11
CA ALA A 491 -13.46 4.70 -11.38
C ALA A 491 -13.19 5.91 -12.30
N PRO A 492 -14.25 6.61 -12.76
CA PRO A 492 -14.14 7.68 -13.75
C PRO A 492 -13.25 8.85 -13.33
N GLY A 493 -13.41 9.34 -12.10
CA GLY A 493 -12.64 10.48 -11.59
C GLY A 493 -11.15 10.13 -11.48
N THR A 494 -10.87 8.94 -10.97
CA THR A 494 -9.51 8.41 -10.86
C THR A 494 -8.85 8.20 -12.21
N CYS A 495 -9.57 7.63 -13.18
CA CYS A 495 -9.05 7.40 -14.53
C CYS A 495 -8.71 8.72 -15.24
N VAL A 496 -9.56 9.73 -15.11
CA VAL A 496 -9.32 11.08 -15.65
C VAL A 496 -8.09 11.72 -14.99
N ALA A 497 -7.97 11.62 -13.67
CA ALA A 497 -6.82 12.15 -12.95
C ALA A 497 -5.52 11.44 -13.35
N PHE A 498 -5.54 10.10 -13.45
CA PHE A 498 -4.40 9.31 -13.87
C PHE A 498 -3.95 9.63 -15.30
N ASP A 499 -4.88 9.66 -16.28
CA ASP A 499 -4.58 10.07 -17.67
C ASP A 499 -3.97 11.47 -17.72
N SER A 500 -4.50 12.40 -16.93
CA SER A 500 -4.00 13.77 -16.84
C SER A 500 -2.57 13.83 -16.31
N LEU A 501 -2.26 13.03 -15.28
CA LEU A 501 -0.91 12.95 -14.70
C LEU A 501 0.07 12.27 -15.66
N VAL A 502 -0.33 11.21 -16.35
CA VAL A 502 0.52 10.56 -17.36
C VAL A 502 0.81 11.52 -18.52
N THR A 503 -0.22 12.20 -19.03
CA THR A 503 -0.08 13.17 -20.14
C THR A 503 0.82 14.35 -19.74
N ALA A 504 0.79 14.77 -18.48
CA ALA A 504 1.69 15.78 -17.93
C ALA A 504 3.12 15.26 -17.66
N GLY A 505 3.41 13.98 -17.89
CA GLY A 505 4.69 13.35 -17.63
C GLY A 505 5.03 13.19 -16.14
N TYR A 506 4.04 13.28 -15.24
CA TYR A 506 4.23 13.30 -13.78
C TYR A 506 4.98 12.06 -13.26
N TYR A 507 4.65 10.88 -13.78
CA TYR A 507 5.19 9.62 -13.30
C TYR A 507 6.62 9.33 -13.80
N ASN A 508 7.12 10.08 -14.77
CA ASN A 508 8.49 9.91 -15.28
C ASN A 508 9.51 10.21 -14.18
N GLY A 509 10.41 9.26 -13.93
CA GLY A 509 11.43 9.35 -12.88
C GLY A 509 10.90 9.10 -11.46
N LYS A 510 9.63 8.71 -11.28
CA LYS A 510 9.10 8.34 -9.96
C LYS A 510 9.49 6.90 -9.60
N TYR A 511 9.61 6.64 -8.29
CA TYR A 511 10.05 5.35 -7.76
C TYR A 511 8.89 4.45 -7.37
N PHE A 512 9.11 3.14 -7.45
CA PHE A 512 8.41 2.14 -6.65
C PHE A 512 9.01 2.13 -5.25
N HIS A 513 8.44 2.93 -4.36
CA HIS A 513 9.02 3.21 -3.05
C HIS A 513 8.72 2.14 -2.01
N ARG A 514 7.71 1.30 -2.28
CA ARG A 514 7.30 0.20 -1.41
C ARG A 514 6.96 -1.01 -2.27
N VAL A 515 7.68 -2.11 -2.07
CA VAL A 515 7.43 -3.39 -2.73
C VAL A 515 7.43 -4.47 -1.66
N ILE A 516 6.31 -5.19 -1.56
CA ILE A 516 6.10 -6.28 -0.60
C ILE A 516 5.72 -7.52 -1.40
N PRO A 517 6.58 -8.54 -1.47
CA PRO A 517 6.26 -9.81 -2.14
C PRO A 517 4.93 -10.39 -1.67
N ASN A 518 4.15 -10.96 -2.58
CA ASN A 518 2.78 -11.46 -2.34
C ASN A 518 1.78 -10.41 -1.81
N PHE A 519 2.03 -9.13 -2.07
CA PHE A 519 1.05 -8.11 -1.69
C PHE A 519 1.01 -6.98 -2.71
N VAL A 520 2.04 -6.13 -2.75
CA VAL A 520 1.91 -4.84 -3.42
C VAL A 520 3.23 -4.29 -3.94
N ALA A 521 3.20 -3.68 -5.12
CA ALA A 521 4.22 -2.75 -5.60
C ALA A 521 3.60 -1.35 -5.75
N GLN A 522 4.04 -0.39 -4.93
CA GLN A 522 3.47 0.95 -4.81
C GLN A 522 4.46 2.01 -5.28
N GLY A 523 3.97 2.94 -6.11
CA GLY A 523 4.77 3.98 -6.75
C GLY A 523 4.01 5.29 -6.93
N GLY A 524 4.66 6.26 -7.57
CA GLY A 524 4.05 7.57 -7.88
C GLY A 524 4.10 8.59 -6.75
N CYS A 525 4.81 8.32 -5.65
CA CYS A 525 5.04 9.30 -4.59
C CYS A 525 5.83 10.51 -5.13
N PRO A 526 5.38 11.76 -4.87
CA PRO A 526 6.05 12.95 -5.38
C PRO A 526 7.50 13.08 -4.87
N ARG A 527 7.73 12.66 -3.62
CA ARG A 527 8.99 12.74 -2.89
C ARG A 527 9.83 11.46 -2.95
N GLY A 528 9.18 10.35 -3.28
CA GLY A 528 9.75 9.00 -3.26
C GLY A 528 9.83 8.36 -1.87
N ASP A 529 9.55 9.06 -0.77
CA ASP A 529 9.66 8.49 0.58
C ASP A 529 8.35 7.88 1.11
N GLY A 530 7.29 7.89 0.30
CA GLY A 530 5.95 7.39 0.64
C GLY A 530 4.98 8.47 1.10
N TYR A 531 5.48 9.66 1.48
CA TYR A 531 4.64 10.75 1.96
C TYR A 531 4.31 11.77 0.87
N GLY A 532 3.27 12.55 1.14
CA GLY A 532 2.82 13.64 0.30
C GLY A 532 1.95 13.19 -0.88
N GLY A 533 1.11 14.10 -1.32
CA GLY A 533 0.17 13.89 -2.43
C GLY A 533 0.10 15.06 -3.39
N MET A 534 -1.05 15.21 -4.02
CA MET A 534 -1.40 16.39 -4.81
C MET A 534 -2.07 17.45 -3.94
N PRO A 535 -2.13 18.73 -4.34
CA PRO A 535 -2.90 19.75 -3.62
C PRO A 535 -4.43 19.59 -3.84
N TRP A 536 -4.89 18.37 -4.08
CA TRP A 536 -6.28 17.95 -4.28
C TRP A 536 -6.41 16.47 -3.89
N THR A 537 -7.64 16.04 -3.61
CA THR A 537 -7.99 14.64 -3.31
C THR A 537 -9.09 14.16 -4.24
N LEU A 538 -9.08 12.85 -4.50
CA LEU A 538 -10.13 12.14 -5.20
C LEU A 538 -11.07 11.49 -4.19
N ARG A 539 -12.33 11.36 -4.61
CA ARG A 539 -13.31 10.54 -3.91
C ARG A 539 -12.97 9.06 -4.12
N THR A 540 -13.17 8.23 -3.10
CA THR A 540 -13.03 6.78 -3.25
C THR A 540 -14.12 6.27 -4.19
N GLU A 541 -13.74 5.52 -5.22
CA GLU A 541 -14.62 4.94 -6.24
C GLU A 541 -14.56 3.42 -6.17
N ILE A 542 -15.66 2.79 -5.74
CA ILE A 542 -15.73 1.33 -5.54
C ILE A 542 -16.54 0.71 -6.69
N GLY A 543 -15.84 -0.06 -7.52
CA GLY A 543 -16.43 -0.87 -8.59
C GLY A 543 -16.92 -2.24 -8.12
N ALA A 544 -17.41 -3.04 -9.07
CA ALA A 544 -17.93 -4.39 -8.81
C ALA A 544 -16.84 -5.43 -8.53
N GLU A 545 -15.63 -5.19 -9.00
CA GLU A 545 -14.49 -6.10 -8.89
C GLU A 545 -13.59 -5.73 -7.72
N GLY A 546 -13.11 -6.74 -7.00
CA GLY A 546 -12.16 -6.57 -5.90
C GLY A 546 -10.70 -6.51 -6.34
N PHE A 547 -9.81 -6.38 -5.35
CA PHE A 547 -8.36 -6.40 -5.53
C PHE A 547 -7.86 -7.83 -5.73
N VAL A 548 -7.98 -8.31 -6.96
CA VAL A 548 -7.32 -9.53 -7.46
C VAL A 548 -5.87 -9.26 -7.85
N GLU A 549 -5.12 -10.30 -8.18
CA GLU A 549 -3.76 -10.14 -8.70
C GLU A 549 -3.75 -9.31 -9.99
N GLY A 550 -2.79 -8.39 -10.10
CA GLY A 550 -2.69 -7.46 -11.23
C GLY A 550 -3.68 -6.30 -11.16
N ALA A 551 -4.61 -6.25 -10.21
CA ALA A 551 -5.42 -5.07 -9.97
C ALA A 551 -4.54 -3.87 -9.58
N VAL A 552 -4.93 -2.68 -10.02
CA VAL A 552 -4.24 -1.43 -9.75
C VAL A 552 -5.19 -0.49 -9.02
N GLY A 553 -4.73 0.03 -7.88
CA GLY A 553 -5.49 0.98 -7.07
C GLY A 553 -4.70 2.21 -6.68
N LEU A 554 -5.39 3.19 -6.09
CA LEU A 554 -4.77 4.38 -5.51
C LEU A 554 -4.56 4.22 -4.01
N ALA A 555 -3.41 4.66 -3.53
CA ALA A 555 -3.15 4.77 -2.10
C ALA A 555 -3.93 5.96 -1.51
N SER A 556 -4.35 5.83 -0.26
CA SER A 556 -5.12 6.84 0.48
C SER A 556 -4.69 6.88 1.95
N ALA A 557 -4.87 8.05 2.57
CA ALA A 557 -4.75 8.30 4.01
C ALA A 557 -6.13 8.18 4.72
N GLY A 558 -6.98 7.28 4.22
CA GLY A 558 -8.38 7.14 4.60
C GLY A 558 -9.34 7.36 3.43
N HIS A 559 -10.62 7.07 3.65
CA HIS A 559 -11.65 7.17 2.62
C HIS A 559 -11.73 8.61 2.06
N ASP A 560 -11.82 8.76 0.74
CA ASP A 560 -11.84 10.06 0.03
C ASP A 560 -10.57 10.91 0.16
N THR A 561 -9.40 10.27 0.17
CA THR A 561 -8.10 10.97 0.25
C THR A 561 -7.08 10.51 -0.78
N GLU A 562 -7.50 9.71 -1.75
CA GLU A 562 -6.69 9.28 -2.88
C GLU A 562 -6.14 10.48 -3.66
N SER A 563 -4.97 10.30 -4.31
CA SER A 563 -4.41 11.34 -5.18
C SER A 563 -3.60 10.78 -6.34
N CYS A 564 -2.28 10.70 -6.22
CA CYS A 564 -1.34 10.40 -7.31
C CYS A 564 -0.55 9.10 -7.11
N GLN A 565 -0.47 8.61 -5.88
CA GLN A 565 0.22 7.36 -5.58
C GLN A 565 -0.66 6.17 -5.94
N PHE A 566 -0.13 5.25 -6.75
CA PHE A 566 -0.84 4.04 -7.15
C PHE A 566 -0.07 2.79 -6.70
N PHE A 567 -0.76 1.67 -6.72
CA PHE A 567 -0.18 0.38 -6.41
C PHE A 567 -0.67 -0.71 -7.34
N ILE A 568 0.18 -1.71 -7.58
CA ILE A 568 -0.12 -2.94 -8.34
C ILE A 568 -0.18 -4.10 -7.34
N MET A 569 -1.28 -4.85 -7.37
CA MET A 569 -1.45 -6.07 -6.57
C MET A 569 -0.58 -7.21 -7.11
N LEU A 570 0.33 -7.70 -6.28
CA LEU A 570 1.20 -8.86 -6.58
C LEU A 570 0.60 -10.19 -6.09
N ALA A 571 -0.47 -10.11 -5.32
CA ALA A 571 -1.38 -11.22 -4.98
C ALA A 571 -2.74 -10.59 -4.60
N PRO A 572 -3.83 -11.37 -4.57
CA PRO A 572 -5.13 -10.84 -4.17
C PRO A 572 -5.12 -10.26 -2.76
N ALA A 573 -5.84 -9.15 -2.54
CA ALA A 573 -5.95 -8.48 -1.25
C ALA A 573 -7.39 -8.10 -0.88
N PRO A 574 -8.30 -9.07 -0.64
CA PRO A 574 -9.71 -8.79 -0.33
C PRO A 574 -9.99 -7.81 0.81
N HIS A 575 -9.07 -7.67 1.78
CA HIS A 575 -9.16 -6.70 2.87
C HIS A 575 -9.05 -5.22 2.45
N LEU A 576 -8.65 -4.95 1.20
CA LEU A 576 -8.65 -3.62 0.58
C LEU A 576 -9.98 -3.30 -0.13
N ASP A 577 -10.80 -4.31 -0.43
CA ASP A 577 -12.07 -4.12 -1.11
C ASP A 577 -12.99 -3.21 -0.29
N GLY A 578 -13.69 -2.31 -0.99
CA GLY A 578 -14.55 -1.30 -0.37
C GLY A 578 -13.80 -0.20 0.39
N LYS A 579 -12.46 -0.18 0.39
CA LYS A 579 -11.67 0.84 1.10
C LYS A 579 -10.77 1.67 0.19
N TYR A 580 -10.41 1.11 -0.96
CA TYR A 580 -9.52 1.74 -1.91
C TYR A 580 -10.13 1.70 -3.30
N THR A 581 -9.86 2.73 -4.09
CA THR A 581 -10.26 2.80 -5.48
C THR A 581 -9.42 1.85 -6.34
N ARG A 582 -10.07 0.92 -7.04
CA ARG A 582 -9.48 0.11 -8.13
C ARG A 582 -9.85 0.77 -9.45
N PHE A 583 -8.86 1.15 -10.25
CA PHE A 583 -9.09 1.92 -11.49
C PHE A 583 -8.45 1.29 -12.73
N ALA A 584 -7.63 0.26 -12.59
CA ALA A 584 -6.98 -0.41 -13.70
C ALA A 584 -6.59 -1.85 -13.36
N HIS A 585 -6.15 -2.59 -14.37
CA HIS A 585 -5.46 -3.87 -14.20
C HIS A 585 -4.21 -3.94 -15.08
N VAL A 586 -3.27 -4.81 -14.72
CA VAL A 586 -2.09 -5.12 -15.54
C VAL A 586 -2.52 -5.98 -16.73
N ALA A 587 -2.49 -5.41 -17.92
CA ALA A 587 -2.77 -6.10 -19.19
C ALA A 587 -1.59 -6.96 -19.65
N SER A 588 -0.35 -6.54 -19.38
CA SER A 588 0.86 -7.36 -19.58
C SER A 588 2.01 -6.92 -18.67
N GLY A 589 2.98 -7.81 -18.44
CA GLY A 589 4.15 -7.52 -17.61
C GLY A 589 3.92 -7.71 -16.11
N LEU A 590 2.95 -8.53 -15.70
CA LEU A 590 2.77 -8.88 -14.28
C LEU A 590 4.01 -9.60 -13.69
N ASP A 591 4.70 -10.40 -14.51
CA ASP A 591 5.96 -11.03 -14.13
C ASP A 591 7.08 -9.99 -13.89
N VAL A 592 7.08 -8.88 -14.64
CA VAL A 592 7.96 -7.73 -14.40
C VAL A 592 7.57 -7.05 -13.09
N ALA A 593 6.27 -6.82 -12.85
CA ALA A 593 5.78 -6.22 -11.61
C ALA A 593 6.18 -7.03 -10.37
N ARG A 594 6.11 -8.38 -10.44
CA ARG A 594 6.58 -9.29 -9.37
C ARG A 594 8.09 -9.24 -9.16
N ARG A 595 8.87 -8.84 -10.18
CA ARG A 595 10.33 -8.69 -10.08
C ARG A 595 10.79 -7.33 -9.59
N LEU A 596 9.88 -6.36 -9.44
CA LEU A 596 10.24 -5.02 -8.96
C LEU A 596 10.91 -5.08 -7.58
N ARG A 597 11.83 -4.16 -7.36
CA ARG A 597 12.48 -3.92 -6.07
C ARG A 597 12.16 -2.52 -5.57
N VAL A 598 12.28 -2.33 -4.25
CA VAL A 598 12.20 -1.00 -3.65
C VAL A 598 13.28 -0.12 -4.28
N GLY A 599 12.85 0.99 -4.87
CA GLY A 599 13.72 1.94 -5.57
C GLY A 599 13.81 1.75 -7.08
N ASP A 600 13.14 0.76 -7.67
CA ASP A 600 12.98 0.69 -9.12
C ASP A 600 12.29 1.95 -9.65
N VAL A 601 12.71 2.40 -10.83
CA VAL A 601 12.31 3.71 -11.39
C VAL A 601 11.36 3.50 -12.56
N MET A 602 10.26 4.25 -12.58
CA MET A 602 9.45 4.45 -13.77
C MET A 602 10.18 5.41 -14.72
N THR A 603 11.06 4.89 -15.56
CA THR A 603 11.86 5.69 -16.50
C THR A 603 10.99 6.48 -17.48
N ARG A 604 9.87 5.89 -17.91
CA ARG A 604 8.87 6.53 -18.77
C ARG A 604 7.49 5.93 -18.54
N VAL A 605 6.47 6.78 -18.49
CA VAL A 605 5.06 6.41 -18.47
C VAL A 605 4.34 7.16 -19.59
N GLU A 606 3.64 6.43 -20.44
CA GLU A 606 2.98 7.01 -21.61
C GLU A 606 1.65 6.31 -21.92
N ARG A 607 0.72 7.07 -22.48
CA ARG A 607 -0.51 6.53 -23.06
C ARG A 607 -0.19 5.80 -24.36
N ILE A 608 -0.74 4.60 -24.53
CA ILE A 608 -0.67 3.86 -25.78
C ILE A 608 -1.83 4.34 -26.68
N PRO A 609 -1.56 4.80 -27.92
CA PRO A 609 -2.58 5.33 -28.82
C PRO A 609 -3.76 4.40 -29.13
#